data_AF-A0A957SE60-F1
#
_entry.id   AF-A0A957SE60-F1
#
_cell.length_a   1.000
_cell.length_b   1.000
_cell.length_c   1.000
_cell.angle_alpha   90.00
_cell.angle_beta   90.00
_cell.angle_gamma   90.00
#
_symmetry.space_group_name_H-M   'P 1'
#
loop_
_entity.id
_entity.type
_entity.pdbx_description
1 polymer ?
#
loop_
_entity_poly.entity_id
_entity_poly.type
_entity_poly.pdbx_seq_one_letter_code
_entity_poly.pdbx_strand_id
1 'polypeptide(L)'
;MLIIAGAEQPARAQGSADCSAAFAVDETLPGGARWQLCWEHRSREGIVLHDVYFTPPAGERRRVLAEAFVSQVHVPYDDNGARFHDITDDGFGDAHLRDLAAAECPGGELLRFNTKGVLCQQVQLHGHAYKTADAQQPGYSLNLFSVSTSGDYNYLPMWQFGNDGSIEVSMGATGKIQRFGSNTSNGWPVRANGTTAISHIHNYYWRLDFDLGEDGADDFVEEIEVAPTADKTQRQTTTTRLTTETARANEPNRMRSWRIVDGAAQNDAGRPISYQLEPLDVGHRDVGPDFEPWTANDFYVTKYKACEQFVSHNPQLNGCGADVTAFVNGESLDNADLVLWYGVTFHHIPRD
;
A
#
# COMPACT_ATOMS: atom_id res chain seq x y z
N MET A 1 -25.80 33.18 -4.05
CA MET A 1 -24.87 34.12 -4.72
C MET A 1 -24.28 35.03 -3.64
N LEU A 2 -23.14 34.64 -3.10
CA LEU A 2 -22.34 35.39 -2.14
C LEU A 2 -20.93 35.42 -2.71
N ILE A 3 -20.47 36.60 -3.11
CA ILE A 3 -19.15 36.83 -3.68
C ILE A 3 -18.23 37.12 -2.50
N ILE A 4 -17.27 36.24 -2.24
CA ILE A 4 -16.15 36.51 -1.33
C ILE A 4 -14.95 36.78 -2.22
N ALA A 5 -14.51 38.04 -2.26
CA ALA A 5 -13.24 38.45 -2.85
C ALA A 5 -12.12 38.04 -1.88
N GLY A 6 -11.35 37.02 -2.26
CA GLY A 6 -10.11 36.65 -1.58
C GLY A 6 -8.94 37.41 -2.20
N ALA A 7 -8.13 38.04 -1.36
CA ALA A 7 -6.87 38.66 -1.77
C ALA A 7 -5.92 37.58 -2.32
N GLU A 8 -5.34 37.82 -3.50
CA GLU A 8 -4.26 36.99 -4.04
C GLU A 8 -3.05 37.08 -3.11
N GLN A 9 -2.81 36.02 -2.33
CA GLN A 9 -1.49 35.79 -1.76
C GLN A 9 -0.55 35.34 -2.89
N PRO A 10 0.69 35.84 -2.96
CA PRO A 10 1.63 35.39 -3.97
C PRO A 10 1.90 33.91 -3.76
N ALA A 11 1.70 33.11 -4.82
CA ALA A 11 2.03 31.70 -4.83
C ALA A 11 3.50 31.53 -4.41
N ARG A 12 3.71 31.01 -3.20
CA ARG A 12 5.03 30.58 -2.73
C ARG A 12 5.41 29.41 -3.64
N ALA A 13 6.54 29.51 -4.35
CA ALA A 13 7.03 28.44 -5.19
C ALA A 13 7.23 27.18 -4.35
N GLN A 14 6.30 26.23 -4.46
CA GLN A 14 6.35 24.93 -3.80
C GLN A 14 7.42 24.09 -4.52
N GLY A 15 8.54 23.83 -3.85
CA GLY A 15 9.74 23.21 -4.45
C GLY A 15 9.45 21.81 -5.01
N SER A 16 10.03 21.43 -6.15
CA SER A 16 9.85 20.10 -6.77
C SER A 16 10.11 18.96 -5.78
N ALA A 17 9.60 17.76 -6.08
CA ALA A 17 10.02 16.54 -5.39
C ALA A 17 11.56 16.40 -5.44
N ASP A 18 12.18 15.89 -4.38
CA ASP A 18 13.64 15.92 -4.14
C ASP A 18 14.44 14.88 -4.96
N CYS A 19 13.99 14.59 -6.18
CA CYS A 19 14.65 13.68 -7.12
C CYS A 19 14.92 14.34 -8.47
N SER A 20 15.74 13.68 -9.31
CA SER A 20 15.97 14.15 -10.67
C SER A 20 14.69 14.05 -11.50
N ALA A 21 14.55 14.90 -12.53
CA ALA A 21 13.36 14.94 -13.38
C ALA A 21 12.99 13.59 -14.04
N ALA A 22 13.95 12.69 -14.27
CA ALA A 22 13.69 11.37 -14.83
C ALA A 22 12.96 10.41 -13.86
N PHE A 23 12.99 10.73 -12.57
CA PHE A 23 12.43 9.94 -11.47
C PHE A 23 11.27 10.67 -10.77
N ALA A 24 10.87 11.83 -11.29
CA ALA A 24 9.77 12.61 -10.74
C ALA A 24 8.47 12.27 -11.48
N VAL A 25 7.38 12.12 -10.73
CA VAL A 25 6.01 12.15 -11.23
C VAL A 25 5.35 13.41 -10.67
N ASP A 26 4.83 14.24 -11.57
CA ASP A 26 4.19 15.50 -11.23
C ASP A 26 2.93 15.65 -12.07
N GLU A 27 1.81 15.19 -11.52
CA GLU A 27 0.55 15.03 -12.24
C GLU A 27 -0.53 15.92 -11.64
N THR A 28 -1.12 16.78 -12.47
CA THR A 28 -2.31 17.57 -12.10
C THR A 28 -3.54 16.92 -12.71
N LEU A 29 -4.36 16.31 -11.87
CA LEU A 29 -5.57 15.61 -12.26
C LEU A 29 -6.67 16.59 -12.68
N PRO A 30 -7.61 16.17 -13.55
CA PRO A 30 -8.78 16.98 -13.84
C PRO A 30 -9.53 17.36 -12.55
N GLY A 31 -9.81 18.65 -12.40
CA GLY A 31 -10.31 19.25 -11.15
C GLY A 31 -9.25 20.05 -10.39
N GLY A 32 -7.97 19.96 -10.78
CA GLY A 32 -6.88 20.80 -10.26
C GLY A 32 -6.17 20.25 -9.02
N ALA A 33 -6.52 19.04 -8.58
CA ALA A 33 -5.76 18.33 -7.56
C ALA A 33 -4.44 17.84 -8.18
N ARG A 34 -3.36 17.84 -7.40
CA ARG A 34 -2.02 17.51 -7.91
C ARG A 34 -1.31 16.54 -7.00
N TRP A 35 -0.70 15.54 -7.60
CA TRP A 35 0.20 14.59 -6.94
C TRP A 35 1.62 14.85 -7.42
N GLN A 36 2.55 14.94 -6.48
CA GLN A 36 3.98 15.03 -6.76
C GLN A 36 4.67 13.93 -5.97
N LEU A 37 5.46 13.11 -6.64
CA LEU A 37 6.23 12.05 -5.98
C LEU A 37 7.50 11.74 -6.76
N CYS A 38 8.39 11.02 -6.10
CA CYS A 38 9.54 10.41 -6.73
C CYS A 38 9.37 8.90 -6.79
N TRP A 39 9.96 8.28 -7.80
CA TRP A 39 10.06 6.83 -7.89
C TRP A 39 11.51 6.43 -8.10
N GLU A 40 11.89 5.28 -7.59
CA GLU A 40 13.20 4.71 -7.87
C GLU A 40 13.13 3.19 -8.06
N HIS A 41 14.20 2.66 -8.62
CA HIS A 41 14.39 1.23 -8.82
C HIS A 41 15.32 0.68 -7.73
N ARG A 42 14.87 -0.38 -7.05
CA ARG A 42 15.69 -1.19 -6.13
C ARG A 42 15.65 -2.66 -6.53
N SER A 43 16.71 -3.40 -6.22
CA SER A 43 16.87 -4.79 -6.65
C SER A 43 15.83 -5.74 -6.06
N ARG A 44 15.43 -5.54 -4.79
CA ARG A 44 14.46 -6.39 -4.10
C ARG A 44 13.04 -5.85 -4.22
N GLU A 45 12.84 -4.62 -3.80
CA GLU A 45 11.54 -3.94 -3.71
C GLU A 45 10.91 -3.71 -5.09
N GLY A 46 11.73 -3.65 -6.15
CA GLY A 46 11.29 -3.28 -7.49
C GLY A 46 11.15 -1.76 -7.60
N ILE A 47 9.92 -1.25 -7.68
CA ILE A 47 9.64 0.18 -7.71
C ILE A 47 9.31 0.65 -6.28
N VAL A 48 10.04 1.66 -5.81
CA VAL A 48 9.77 2.36 -4.55
C VAL A 48 9.25 3.75 -4.88
N LEU A 49 8.19 4.18 -4.19
CA LEU A 49 7.70 5.56 -4.24
C LEU A 49 8.21 6.30 -3.01
N HIS A 50 8.69 7.53 -3.15
CA HIS A 50 9.12 8.35 -2.03
C HIS A 50 8.79 9.82 -2.25
N ASP A 51 8.85 10.62 -1.20
CA ASP A 51 8.53 12.05 -1.23
C ASP A 51 7.14 12.30 -1.85
N VAL A 52 6.12 11.60 -1.35
CA VAL A 52 4.75 11.66 -1.90
C VAL A 52 4.00 12.84 -1.30
N TYR A 53 3.61 13.77 -2.15
CA TYR A 53 2.86 14.97 -1.81
C TYR A 53 1.52 15.04 -2.52
N PHE A 54 0.51 15.54 -1.80
CA PHE A 54 -0.78 15.89 -2.34
C PHE A 54 -1.02 17.40 -2.21
N THR A 55 -1.57 18.01 -3.26
CA THR A 55 -2.08 19.38 -3.24
C THR A 55 -3.54 19.37 -3.68
N PRO A 56 -4.51 19.69 -2.78
CA PRO A 56 -5.89 19.81 -3.18
C PRO A 56 -6.09 21.05 -4.08
N PRO A 57 -7.19 21.11 -4.86
CA PRO A 57 -7.47 22.27 -5.70
C PRO A 57 -7.46 23.58 -4.91
N ALA A 58 -6.60 24.52 -5.30
CA ALA A 58 -6.39 25.81 -4.63
C ALA A 58 -5.99 25.73 -3.14
N GLY A 59 -5.46 24.59 -2.68
CA GLY A 59 -4.97 24.43 -1.32
C GLY A 59 -3.46 24.33 -1.23
N GLU A 60 -2.99 23.99 -0.03
CA GLU A 60 -1.58 23.85 0.28
C GLU A 60 -1.08 22.42 -0.01
N ARG A 61 0.14 22.33 -0.51
CA ARG A 61 0.82 21.04 -0.68
C ARG A 61 1.20 20.46 0.66
N ARG A 62 0.92 19.18 0.87
CA ARG A 62 1.29 18.45 2.09
C ARG A 62 1.99 17.14 1.72
N ARG A 63 3.01 16.78 2.51
CA ARG A 63 3.58 15.43 2.45
C ARG A 63 2.54 14.45 3.00
N VAL A 64 2.51 13.26 2.42
CA VAL A 64 1.64 12.15 2.83
C VAL A 64 2.48 10.93 3.20
N LEU A 65 3.41 10.54 2.33
CA LEU A 65 4.32 9.42 2.57
C LEU A 65 5.77 9.88 2.34
N ALA A 66 6.66 9.54 3.25
CA ALA A 66 8.10 9.63 3.02
C ALA A 66 8.54 8.55 2.03
N GLU A 67 8.06 7.32 2.19
CA GLU A 67 8.42 6.15 1.38
C GLU A 67 7.30 5.10 1.38
N ALA A 68 7.08 4.41 0.26
CA ALA A 68 6.13 3.32 0.16
C ALA A 68 6.57 2.27 -0.88
N PHE A 69 6.49 1.00 -0.50
CA PHE A 69 6.78 -0.12 -1.40
C PHE A 69 6.17 -1.46 -0.92
N VAL A 70 6.23 -2.48 -1.79
CA VAL A 70 5.83 -3.85 -1.44
C VAL A 70 6.96 -4.53 -0.68
N SER A 71 6.75 -4.71 0.62
CA SER A 71 7.72 -5.31 1.56
C SER A 71 7.82 -6.83 1.46
N GLN A 72 6.78 -7.54 1.02
CA GLN A 72 6.86 -8.98 0.79
C GLN A 72 5.70 -9.47 -0.06
N VAL A 73 5.96 -10.53 -0.83
CA VAL A 73 4.94 -11.43 -1.35
C VAL A 73 5.26 -12.83 -0.82
N HIS A 74 4.47 -13.27 0.17
CA HIS A 74 4.65 -14.57 0.83
C HIS A 74 3.63 -15.59 0.31
N VAL A 75 4.11 -16.71 -0.25
CA VAL A 75 3.28 -17.69 -0.95
C VAL A 75 3.44 -19.10 -0.37
N PRO A 76 2.70 -19.44 0.70
CA PRO A 76 2.65 -20.81 1.20
C PRO A 76 1.64 -21.66 0.42
N TYR A 77 2.06 -22.88 0.05
CA TYR A 77 1.18 -23.89 -0.56
C TYR A 77 0.49 -24.74 0.49
N ASP A 78 -0.75 -25.16 0.22
CA ASP A 78 -1.59 -25.94 1.13
C ASP A 78 -1.08 -27.38 1.35
N ASP A 79 -0.16 -27.85 0.50
CA ASP A 79 0.56 -29.12 0.69
C ASP A 79 1.84 -28.97 1.53
N ASN A 80 2.18 -27.75 1.94
CA ASN A 80 3.42 -27.36 2.61
C ASN A 80 4.70 -27.76 1.85
N GLY A 81 4.61 -28.04 0.55
CA GLY A 81 5.76 -28.43 -0.27
C GLY A 81 6.60 -27.24 -0.73
N ALA A 82 6.08 -26.01 -0.61
CA ALA A 82 6.78 -24.76 -0.87
C ALA A 82 6.15 -23.61 -0.08
N ARG A 83 6.99 -22.68 0.36
CA ARG A 83 6.63 -21.43 1.03
C ARG A 83 7.62 -20.36 0.54
N PHE A 84 7.18 -19.51 -0.39
CA PHE A 84 8.07 -18.57 -1.09
C PHE A 84 8.03 -17.17 -0.48
N HIS A 85 9.17 -16.49 -0.48
CA HIS A 85 9.31 -15.09 -0.09
C HIS A 85 9.82 -14.29 -1.28
N ASP A 86 8.94 -14.03 -2.24
CA ASP A 86 9.31 -13.62 -3.60
C ASP A 86 10.14 -12.32 -3.64
N ILE A 87 9.91 -11.37 -2.72
CA ILE A 87 10.66 -10.09 -2.69
C ILE A 87 12.09 -10.27 -2.18
N THR A 88 12.28 -11.06 -1.12
CA THR A 88 13.58 -11.17 -0.45
C THR A 88 14.46 -12.27 -1.03
N ASP A 89 13.85 -13.30 -1.59
CA ASP A 89 14.56 -14.47 -2.13
C ASP A 89 14.89 -14.29 -3.62
N ASP A 90 13.95 -13.77 -4.42
CA ASP A 90 14.12 -13.54 -5.87
C ASP A 90 14.33 -12.04 -6.20
N GLY A 91 13.47 -11.18 -5.65
CA GLY A 91 13.47 -9.74 -5.92
C GLY A 91 12.57 -9.33 -7.09
N PHE A 92 12.02 -8.13 -7.02
CA PHE A 92 11.15 -7.53 -8.04
C PHE A 92 11.89 -6.53 -8.95
N GLY A 93 13.16 -6.25 -8.69
CA GLY A 93 13.99 -5.33 -9.48
C GLY A 93 14.76 -5.99 -10.62
N ASP A 94 15.68 -5.25 -11.22
CA ASP A 94 16.73 -5.74 -12.12
C ASP A 94 16.21 -6.61 -13.29
N ALA A 95 16.58 -7.90 -13.26
CA ALA A 95 16.20 -8.88 -14.25
C ALA A 95 14.75 -9.35 -14.09
N HIS A 96 14.16 -9.17 -12.91
CA HIS A 96 12.79 -9.54 -12.57
C HIS A 96 11.78 -8.48 -13.02
N LEU A 97 12.18 -7.20 -12.96
CA LEU A 97 11.42 -6.06 -13.47
C LEU A 97 11.32 -6.09 -15.00
N ARG A 98 10.08 -6.20 -15.50
CA ARG A 98 9.78 -6.35 -16.93
C ARG A 98 9.92 -5.03 -17.67
N ASP A 99 10.32 -5.14 -18.94
CA ASP A 99 10.28 -4.03 -19.90
C ASP A 99 8.89 -4.02 -20.55
N LEU A 100 8.05 -3.07 -20.13
CA LEU A 100 6.68 -2.96 -20.56
C LEU A 100 6.60 -2.46 -22.02
N ALA A 101 5.78 -3.12 -22.81
CA ALA A 101 5.41 -2.64 -24.12
C ALA A 101 4.42 -1.47 -24.01
N ALA A 102 4.43 -0.57 -25.00
CA ALA A 102 3.47 0.55 -25.05
C ALA A 102 2.00 0.10 -25.02
N ALA A 103 1.71 -1.11 -25.53
CA ALA A 103 0.36 -1.69 -25.49
C ALA A 103 -0.10 -2.09 -24.07
N GLU A 104 0.84 -2.31 -23.14
CA GLU A 104 0.56 -2.60 -21.74
C GLU A 104 0.26 -1.31 -20.95
N CYS A 105 0.68 -0.14 -21.46
CA CYS A 105 0.40 1.17 -20.88
C CYS A 105 -0.48 2.03 -21.83
N PRO A 106 -1.71 1.61 -22.17
CA PRO A 106 -2.51 2.28 -23.18
C PRO A 106 -2.88 3.70 -22.76
N GLY A 107 -2.52 4.69 -23.59
CA GLY A 107 -2.81 6.10 -23.30
C GLY A 107 -2.03 6.69 -22.11
N GLY A 108 -1.03 5.97 -21.60
CA GLY A 108 -0.14 6.43 -20.55
C GLY A 108 1.27 6.71 -21.06
N GLU A 109 2.14 7.01 -20.10
CA GLU A 109 3.58 7.19 -20.30
C GLU A 109 4.35 6.03 -19.66
N LEU A 110 5.38 5.54 -20.36
CA LEU A 110 6.31 4.56 -19.81
C LEU A 110 7.54 5.27 -19.26
N LEU A 111 7.61 5.38 -17.94
CA LEU A 111 8.77 5.88 -17.22
C LEU A 111 9.89 4.84 -17.29
N ARG A 112 11.11 5.31 -17.57
CA ARG A 112 12.21 4.43 -17.97
C ARG A 112 13.30 4.36 -16.92
N PHE A 113 13.75 3.13 -16.65
CA PHE A 113 14.99 2.87 -15.94
C PHE A 113 15.99 2.25 -16.92
N ASN A 114 17.12 2.96 -17.14
CA ASN A 114 18.02 2.69 -18.25
C ASN A 114 17.28 2.67 -19.60
N THR A 115 17.26 1.53 -20.29
CA THR A 115 16.58 1.38 -21.58
C THR A 115 15.16 0.83 -21.46
N LYS A 116 14.77 0.28 -20.30
CA LYS A 116 13.49 -0.40 -20.10
C LYS A 116 12.40 0.60 -19.69
N GLY A 117 11.19 0.47 -20.24
CA GLY A 117 10.00 1.11 -19.69
C GLY A 117 9.48 0.26 -18.53
N VAL A 118 9.66 0.70 -17.30
CA VAL A 118 9.47 -0.15 -16.11
C VAL A 118 8.25 0.23 -15.27
N LEU A 119 7.75 1.45 -15.44
CA LEU A 119 6.64 1.99 -14.68
C LEU A 119 5.69 2.70 -15.64
N CYS A 120 4.46 2.21 -15.71
CA CYS A 120 3.40 2.85 -16.47
C CYS A 120 2.74 3.93 -15.61
N GLN A 121 2.63 5.14 -16.15
CA GLN A 121 1.90 6.27 -15.58
C GLN A 121 0.66 6.57 -16.42
N GLN A 122 -0.51 6.57 -15.79
CA GLN A 122 -1.79 6.84 -16.47
C GLN A 122 -2.73 7.68 -15.62
N VAL A 123 -3.34 8.69 -16.22
CA VAL A 123 -4.54 9.32 -15.64
C VAL A 123 -5.78 8.59 -16.17
N GLN A 124 -6.58 8.03 -15.27
CA GLN A 124 -7.80 7.29 -15.64
C GLN A 124 -9.04 7.88 -14.94
N LEU A 125 -10.21 7.64 -15.54
CA LEU A 125 -11.49 7.93 -14.91
C LEU A 125 -11.68 6.98 -13.72
N HIS A 126 -11.86 7.55 -12.53
CA HIS A 126 -12.05 6.82 -11.27
C HIS A 126 -13.46 7.09 -10.74
N GLY A 127 -14.47 6.66 -11.50
CA GLY A 127 -15.88 6.80 -11.15
C GLY A 127 -16.36 8.25 -11.02
N HIS A 128 -17.23 8.50 -10.05
CA HIS A 128 -17.73 9.85 -9.73
C HIS A 128 -17.05 10.36 -8.47
N ALA A 129 -16.33 11.49 -8.56
CA ALA A 129 -15.88 12.22 -7.38
C ALA A 129 -17.07 12.73 -6.55
N TYR A 130 -18.17 13.11 -7.23
CA TYR A 130 -19.40 13.54 -6.58
C TYR A 130 -20.61 13.32 -7.48
N LYS A 131 -21.73 12.88 -6.89
CA LYS A 131 -23.02 12.74 -7.59
C LYS A 131 -24.19 13.05 -6.66
N THR A 132 -25.07 13.95 -7.11
CA THR A 132 -26.42 14.19 -6.56
C THR A 132 -27.47 14.15 -7.65
N ALA A 133 -28.74 14.43 -7.30
CA ALA A 133 -29.82 14.53 -8.27
C ALA A 133 -29.49 15.56 -9.38
N ASP A 134 -28.96 16.72 -9.00
CA ASP A 134 -28.80 17.87 -9.90
C ASP A 134 -27.36 18.12 -10.38
N ALA A 135 -26.36 17.45 -9.78
CA ALA A 135 -24.96 17.66 -10.10
C ALA A 135 -24.18 16.34 -10.21
N GLN A 136 -23.14 16.34 -11.03
CA GLN A 136 -22.16 15.27 -11.08
C GLN A 136 -20.78 15.83 -11.42
N GLN A 137 -19.75 15.21 -10.86
CA GLN A 137 -18.36 15.45 -11.20
C GLN A 137 -17.65 14.10 -11.35
N PRO A 138 -16.98 13.84 -12.48
CA PRO A 138 -16.13 12.65 -12.63
C PRO A 138 -14.95 12.70 -11.67
N GLY A 139 -14.60 11.54 -11.13
CA GLY A 139 -13.36 11.32 -10.37
C GLY A 139 -12.25 10.87 -11.30
N TYR A 140 -11.01 11.19 -10.95
CA TYR A 140 -9.84 10.77 -11.70
C TYR A 140 -8.75 10.32 -10.74
N SER A 141 -7.94 9.37 -11.19
CA SER A 141 -6.76 8.92 -10.46
C SER A 141 -5.52 8.99 -11.35
N LEU A 142 -4.38 9.31 -10.75
CA LEU A 142 -3.06 8.97 -11.27
C LEU A 142 -2.80 7.50 -10.90
N ASN A 143 -2.54 6.66 -11.88
CA ASN A 143 -2.31 5.23 -11.71
C ASN A 143 -0.87 4.91 -12.11
N LEU A 144 -0.15 4.29 -11.19
CA LEU A 144 1.21 3.83 -11.39
C LEU A 144 1.26 2.32 -11.21
N PHE A 145 1.80 1.60 -12.19
CA PHE A 145 2.05 0.17 -12.03
C PHE A 145 3.32 -0.31 -12.73
N SER A 146 3.91 -1.35 -12.17
CA SER A 146 5.03 -2.09 -12.75
C SER A 146 4.69 -3.57 -12.87
N VAL A 147 5.52 -4.35 -13.57
CA VAL A 147 5.35 -5.81 -13.67
C VAL A 147 6.66 -6.49 -13.29
N SER A 148 6.61 -7.38 -12.31
CA SER A 148 7.76 -8.15 -11.85
C SER A 148 7.48 -9.64 -11.94
N THR A 149 8.44 -10.40 -12.44
CA THR A 149 8.32 -11.87 -12.56
C THR A 149 9.10 -12.55 -11.44
N SER A 150 8.41 -13.40 -10.66
CA SER A 150 9.00 -14.33 -9.69
C SER A 150 8.49 -15.74 -10.01
N GLY A 151 9.39 -16.68 -10.20
CA GLY A 151 9.04 -18.02 -10.69
C GLY A 151 8.17 -18.00 -11.96
N ASP A 152 7.02 -18.67 -11.90
CA ASP A 152 6.03 -18.73 -12.99
C ASP A 152 4.94 -17.62 -12.91
N TYR A 153 5.00 -16.77 -11.89
CA TYR A 153 4.06 -15.68 -11.65
C TYR A 153 4.59 -14.32 -12.13
N ASN A 154 3.66 -13.46 -12.50
CA ASN A 154 3.88 -12.03 -12.72
C ASN A 154 3.03 -11.27 -11.72
N TYR A 155 3.67 -10.39 -10.96
CA TYR A 155 3.08 -9.53 -9.96
C TYR A 155 3.06 -8.09 -10.46
N LEU A 156 1.97 -7.39 -10.17
CA LEU A 156 1.71 -6.04 -10.62
C LEU A 156 1.38 -5.16 -9.41
N PRO A 157 2.38 -4.62 -8.70
CA PRO A 157 2.14 -3.57 -7.72
C PRO A 157 1.47 -2.38 -8.41
N MET A 158 0.28 -2.02 -7.94
CA MET A 158 -0.54 -0.95 -8.50
C MET A 158 -0.85 0.09 -7.42
N TRP A 159 -0.62 1.35 -7.75
CA TRP A 159 -0.88 2.51 -6.91
C TRP A 159 -1.85 3.43 -7.64
N GLN A 160 -2.97 3.77 -7.01
CA GLN A 160 -3.93 4.73 -7.54
C GLN A 160 -4.02 5.93 -6.59
N PHE A 161 -3.74 7.11 -7.11
CA PHE A 161 -3.73 8.38 -6.39
C PHE A 161 -4.93 9.22 -6.85
N GLY A 162 -5.99 9.28 -6.05
CA GLY A 162 -7.26 9.92 -6.40
C GLY A 162 -7.20 11.45 -6.36
N ASN A 163 -8.04 12.11 -7.15
CA ASN A 163 -8.18 13.58 -7.13
C ASN A 163 -8.91 14.10 -5.88
N ASP A 164 -9.48 13.22 -5.08
CA ASP A 164 -10.02 13.48 -3.73
C ASP A 164 -8.96 13.35 -2.63
N GLY A 165 -7.72 13.00 -3.01
CA GLY A 165 -6.62 12.83 -2.08
C GLY A 165 -6.51 11.43 -1.50
N SER A 166 -7.23 10.43 -2.01
CA SER A 166 -7.11 9.01 -1.63
C SER A 166 -5.89 8.33 -2.25
N ILE A 167 -5.39 7.28 -1.58
CA ILE A 167 -4.39 6.34 -2.12
C ILE A 167 -4.97 4.95 -2.01
N GLU A 168 -5.10 4.25 -3.14
CA GLU A 168 -5.44 2.83 -3.18
C GLU A 168 -4.22 2.02 -3.61
N VAL A 169 -3.87 1.01 -2.82
CA VAL A 169 -2.82 0.05 -3.16
C VAL A 169 -3.45 -1.29 -3.50
N SER A 170 -2.94 -1.94 -4.53
CA SER A 170 -3.39 -3.27 -4.90
C SER A 170 -2.28 -4.07 -5.57
N MET A 171 -2.47 -5.39 -5.64
CA MET A 171 -1.55 -6.31 -6.29
C MET A 171 -2.29 -7.11 -7.35
N GLY A 172 -1.89 -6.97 -8.60
CA GLY A 172 -2.27 -7.92 -9.65
C GLY A 172 -1.38 -9.15 -9.57
N ALA A 173 -1.97 -10.34 -9.72
CA ALA A 173 -1.22 -11.59 -9.84
C ALA A 173 -1.71 -12.37 -11.07
N THR A 174 -0.79 -12.71 -11.97
CA THR A 174 -1.06 -13.48 -13.19
C THR A 174 0.13 -14.38 -13.53
N GLY A 175 0.10 -15.10 -14.64
CA GLY A 175 1.15 -16.03 -15.05
C GLY A 175 0.64 -17.46 -15.13
N LYS A 176 1.43 -18.42 -14.65
CA LYS A 176 1.11 -19.85 -14.72
C LYS A 176 1.13 -20.47 -13.33
N ILE A 177 0.22 -21.42 -13.12
CA ILE A 177 0.23 -22.27 -11.93
C ILE A 177 1.53 -23.08 -11.92
N GLN A 178 2.27 -22.98 -10.82
CA GLN A 178 3.62 -23.56 -10.71
C GLN A 178 3.61 -25.00 -10.19
N ARG A 179 2.63 -25.38 -9.35
CA ARG A 179 2.63 -26.70 -8.69
C ARG A 179 1.36 -27.49 -8.93
N PHE A 180 1.56 -28.76 -9.27
CA PHE A 180 0.51 -29.73 -9.55
C PHE A 180 0.74 -31.01 -8.75
N GLY A 181 -0.33 -31.71 -8.44
CA GLY A 181 -0.35 -33.01 -7.77
C GLY A 181 -1.58 -33.81 -8.16
N SER A 182 -2.02 -34.70 -7.27
CA SER A 182 -3.23 -35.52 -7.45
C SER A 182 -4.16 -35.52 -6.24
N ASN A 183 -3.78 -34.84 -5.15
CA ASN A 183 -4.60 -34.77 -3.94
C ASN A 183 -5.59 -33.62 -4.05
N THR A 184 -6.88 -33.91 -4.07
CA THR A 184 -7.94 -32.89 -4.17
C THR A 184 -8.30 -32.25 -2.83
N SER A 185 -7.70 -32.68 -1.71
CA SER A 185 -7.96 -32.07 -0.40
C SER A 185 -7.24 -30.73 -0.22
N ASN A 186 -6.20 -30.45 -1.01
CA ASN A 186 -5.35 -29.26 -0.95
C ASN A 186 -5.15 -28.64 -2.35
N GLY A 187 -6.14 -28.80 -3.23
CA GLY A 187 -6.08 -28.31 -4.59
C GLY A 187 -7.36 -28.59 -5.36
N TRP A 188 -7.37 -28.20 -6.63
CA TRP A 188 -8.51 -28.41 -7.52
C TRP A 188 -8.14 -29.19 -8.79
N PRO A 189 -8.94 -30.17 -9.24
CA PRO A 189 -8.71 -30.83 -10.52
C PRO A 189 -8.80 -29.83 -11.69
N VAL A 190 -7.75 -29.75 -12.51
CA VAL A 190 -7.68 -28.81 -13.65
C VAL A 190 -7.42 -29.52 -14.99
N ARG A 191 -7.36 -30.86 -14.98
CA ARG A 191 -7.19 -31.66 -16.20
C ARG A 191 -8.00 -32.95 -16.11
N ALA A 192 -8.47 -33.43 -17.26
CA ALA A 192 -9.27 -34.65 -17.37
C ALA A 192 -8.57 -35.93 -16.88
N ASN A 193 -7.23 -35.94 -16.82
CA ASN A 193 -6.46 -37.07 -16.31
C ASN A 193 -6.34 -37.10 -14.76
N GLY A 194 -7.03 -36.21 -14.05
CA GLY A 194 -6.97 -36.11 -12.58
C GLY A 194 -5.79 -35.29 -12.05
N THR A 195 -5.12 -34.49 -12.90
CA THR A 195 -4.10 -33.54 -12.41
C THR A 195 -4.79 -32.44 -11.60
N THR A 196 -4.35 -32.25 -10.38
CA THR A 196 -4.81 -31.22 -9.45
C THR A 196 -3.80 -30.07 -9.41
N ALA A 197 -4.26 -28.84 -9.57
CA ALA A 197 -3.46 -27.66 -9.26
C ALA A 197 -3.52 -27.42 -7.74
N ILE A 198 -2.35 -27.28 -7.10
CA ILE A 198 -2.28 -27.18 -5.64
C ILE A 198 -2.70 -25.77 -5.21
N SER A 199 -3.63 -25.70 -4.27
CA SER A 199 -4.08 -24.44 -3.68
C SER A 199 -2.96 -23.80 -2.87
N HIS A 200 -2.98 -22.48 -2.79
CA HIS A 200 -1.95 -21.69 -2.12
C HIS A 200 -2.50 -20.33 -1.71
N ILE A 201 -1.79 -19.65 -0.83
CA ILE A 201 -2.10 -18.29 -0.41
C ILE A 201 -1.11 -17.34 -1.08
N HIS A 202 -1.57 -16.14 -1.44
CA HIS A 202 -0.71 -15.00 -1.66
C HIS A 202 -0.95 -13.97 -0.54
N ASN A 203 0.08 -13.69 0.24
CA ASN A 203 0.08 -12.60 1.21
C ASN A 203 0.93 -11.45 0.65
N TYR A 204 0.32 -10.29 0.46
CA TYR A 204 0.99 -9.09 -0.03
C TYR A 204 1.13 -8.10 1.13
N TYR A 205 2.35 -7.69 1.44
CA TYR A 205 2.60 -6.74 2.52
C TYR A 205 3.22 -5.46 1.99
N TRP A 206 2.66 -4.31 2.35
CA TRP A 206 3.21 -2.99 2.06
C TRP A 206 3.93 -2.43 3.29
N ARG A 207 5.06 -1.75 3.06
CA ARG A 207 5.69 -0.82 4.01
C ARG A 207 5.27 0.58 3.61
N LEU A 208 4.69 1.33 4.54
CA LEU A 208 4.13 2.66 4.34
C LEU A 208 4.70 3.60 5.42
N ASP A 209 5.65 4.42 5.02
CA ASP A 209 6.31 5.42 5.85
C ASP A 209 5.51 6.71 5.77
N PHE A 210 4.63 6.95 6.75
CA PHE A 210 3.77 8.13 6.74
C PHE A 210 4.48 9.30 7.42
N ASP A 211 4.56 10.41 6.69
CA ASP A 211 5.06 11.70 7.16
C ASP A 211 4.01 12.74 6.77
N LEU A 212 3.03 12.98 7.62
CA LEU A 212 2.05 14.02 7.37
C LEU A 212 2.65 15.39 7.72
N GLY A 213 2.38 16.38 6.87
CA GLY A 213 2.83 17.75 7.16
C GLY A 213 4.33 17.97 6.94
N GLU A 214 4.99 18.59 7.92
CA GLU A 214 6.40 19.01 7.83
C GLU A 214 7.36 18.14 8.66
N ASP A 215 6.88 17.48 9.73
CA ASP A 215 7.69 16.73 10.69
C ASP A 215 7.02 15.39 11.05
N GLY A 216 7.45 14.29 10.43
CA GLY A 216 6.89 12.96 10.72
C GLY A 216 7.06 12.49 12.17
N ALA A 217 7.90 13.15 12.97
CA ALA A 217 8.02 12.80 14.38
C ALA A 217 6.82 13.26 15.23
N ASP A 218 5.98 14.18 14.75
CA ASP A 218 4.78 14.63 15.48
C ASP A 218 3.50 13.85 15.14
N ASP A 219 3.59 12.91 14.20
CA ASP A 219 2.54 11.99 13.84
C ASP A 219 2.25 10.96 14.95
N PHE A 220 1.01 10.49 15.00
CA PHE A 220 0.62 9.37 15.84
C PHE A 220 -0.51 8.54 15.22
N VAL A 221 -0.59 7.27 15.62
CA VAL A 221 -1.62 6.35 15.13
C VAL A 221 -2.72 6.15 16.16
N GLU A 222 -3.96 6.19 15.68
CA GLU A 222 -5.15 5.80 16.42
C GLU A 222 -5.80 4.57 15.78
N GLU A 223 -6.13 3.57 16.59
CA GLU A 223 -7.00 2.46 16.23
C GLU A 223 -8.47 2.88 16.43
N ILE A 224 -9.27 2.72 15.40
CA ILE A 224 -10.70 2.99 15.42
C ILE A 224 -11.44 1.66 15.32
N GLU A 225 -12.39 1.42 16.23
CA GLU A 225 -13.28 0.27 16.19
C GLU A 225 -14.74 0.72 16.29
N VAL A 226 -15.57 0.22 15.38
CA VAL A 226 -17.02 0.44 15.37
C VAL A 226 -17.76 -0.87 15.65
N ALA A 227 -18.28 -1.02 16.86
CA ALA A 227 -18.97 -2.23 17.31
C ALA A 227 -20.47 -1.98 17.52
N PRO A 228 -21.35 -2.98 17.26
CA PRO A 228 -22.76 -2.87 17.60
C PRO A 228 -22.98 -2.85 19.12
N THR A 229 -24.02 -2.14 19.57
CA THR A 229 -24.53 -2.26 20.94
C THR A 229 -25.06 -3.68 21.20
N ALA A 230 -25.25 -4.06 22.47
CA ALA A 230 -25.69 -5.41 22.84
C ALA A 230 -27.03 -5.84 22.17
N ASP A 231 -27.94 -4.89 21.96
CA ASP A 231 -29.22 -5.10 21.26
C ASP A 231 -29.12 -4.96 19.72
N LYS A 232 -27.94 -4.61 19.20
CA LYS A 232 -27.61 -4.42 17.78
C LYS A 232 -28.39 -3.32 17.06
N THR A 233 -29.00 -2.39 17.79
CA THR A 233 -29.78 -1.28 17.19
C THR A 233 -28.93 -0.03 16.93
N GLN A 234 -27.79 0.09 17.61
CA GLN A 234 -26.86 1.20 17.49
C GLN A 234 -25.43 0.68 17.30
N ARG A 235 -24.51 1.58 16.95
CA ARG A 235 -23.07 1.32 16.90
C ARG A 235 -22.34 2.33 17.78
N GLN A 236 -21.26 1.88 18.40
CA GLN A 236 -20.35 2.70 19.20
C GLN A 236 -18.98 2.72 18.54
N THR A 237 -18.40 3.91 18.42
CA THR A 237 -17.05 4.10 17.91
C THR A 237 -16.12 4.32 19.09
N THR A 238 -15.04 3.55 19.15
CA THR A 238 -13.95 3.73 20.10
C THR A 238 -12.71 4.11 19.32
N THR A 239 -11.97 5.10 19.79
CA THR A 239 -10.70 5.54 19.24
C THR A 239 -9.62 5.41 20.30
N THR A 240 -8.54 4.69 20.00
CA THR A 240 -7.45 4.39 20.94
C THR A 240 -6.12 4.78 20.31
N ARG A 241 -5.39 5.72 20.94
CA ARG A 241 -4.01 6.04 20.52
C ARG A 241 -3.07 4.86 20.81
N LEU A 242 -2.28 4.48 19.82
CA LEU A 242 -1.22 3.49 19.96
C LEU A 242 0.07 4.21 20.36
N THR A 243 0.52 4.05 21.60
CA THR A 243 1.71 4.74 22.13
C THR A 243 2.98 3.89 22.10
N THR A 244 2.86 2.60 21.80
CA THR A 244 3.97 1.66 21.64
C THR A 244 3.77 0.83 20.39
N GLU A 245 4.87 0.34 19.82
CA GLU A 245 4.84 -0.53 18.64
C GLU A 245 3.80 -1.64 18.83
N THR A 246 3.02 -1.89 17.77
CA THR A 246 1.79 -2.66 17.89
C THR A 246 1.57 -3.51 16.65
N ALA A 247 1.13 -4.76 16.87
CA ALA A 247 0.60 -5.65 15.85
C ALA A 247 -0.90 -5.90 16.07
N ARG A 248 -1.67 -5.99 14.98
CA ARG A 248 -3.12 -6.23 15.00
C ARG A 248 -3.55 -7.08 13.81
N ALA A 249 -4.40 -8.06 14.07
CA ALA A 249 -5.21 -8.65 13.02
C ALA A 249 -6.34 -7.67 12.60
N ASN A 250 -6.79 -7.79 11.36
CA ASN A 250 -8.05 -7.21 10.91
C ASN A 250 -9.20 -7.75 11.78
N GLU A 251 -10.17 -6.89 12.12
CA GLU A 251 -11.38 -7.31 12.84
C GLU A 251 -12.67 -6.83 12.19
N PRO A 252 -13.20 -7.58 11.20
CA PRO A 252 -14.36 -7.15 10.39
C PRO A 252 -15.63 -6.96 11.22
N ASN A 253 -15.79 -7.74 12.30
CA ASN A 253 -16.95 -7.65 13.19
C ASN A 253 -16.99 -6.33 13.98
N ARG A 254 -15.84 -5.65 14.10
CA ARG A 254 -15.69 -4.36 14.78
C ARG A 254 -15.22 -3.27 13.83
N MET A 255 -15.22 -3.53 12.51
CA MET A 255 -14.85 -2.56 11.47
C MET A 255 -13.56 -1.83 11.84
N ARG A 256 -12.55 -2.59 12.28
CA ARG A 256 -11.30 -2.01 12.77
C ARG A 256 -10.58 -1.32 11.61
N SER A 257 -10.18 -0.06 11.83
CA SER A 257 -9.34 0.72 10.93
C SER A 257 -8.30 1.52 11.73
N TRP A 258 -7.35 2.12 11.04
CA TRP A 258 -6.30 2.92 11.68
C TRP A 258 -6.20 4.28 11.04
N ARG A 259 -5.96 5.30 11.86
CA ARG A 259 -5.83 6.69 11.44
C ARG A 259 -4.49 7.23 11.88
N ILE A 260 -3.71 7.72 10.93
CA ILE A 260 -2.47 8.46 11.15
C ILE A 260 -2.85 9.93 11.28
N VAL A 261 -2.43 10.58 12.34
CA VAL A 261 -2.84 11.94 12.70
C VAL A 261 -1.60 12.78 12.94
N ASP A 262 -1.56 13.94 12.28
CA ASP A 262 -0.52 14.95 12.48
C ASP A 262 -0.81 15.73 13.77
N GLY A 263 0.20 15.84 14.64
CA GLY A 263 0.06 16.47 15.95
C GLY A 263 -0.01 18.00 15.91
N ALA A 264 0.50 18.64 14.85
CA ALA A 264 0.65 20.09 14.75
C ALA A 264 -0.24 20.72 13.67
N ALA A 265 -0.31 20.12 12.49
CA ALA A 265 -1.03 20.63 11.35
C ALA A 265 -2.54 20.42 11.49
N GLN A 266 -3.29 21.48 11.18
CA GLN A 266 -4.74 21.51 11.33
C GLN A 266 -5.40 21.90 10.01
N ASN A 267 -6.63 21.43 9.80
CA ASN A 267 -7.51 21.97 8.77
C ASN A 267 -8.12 23.31 9.21
N ASP A 268 -8.84 23.97 8.28
CA ASP A 268 -9.48 25.28 8.50
C ASP A 268 -10.49 25.30 9.67
N ALA A 269 -10.94 24.13 10.14
CA ALA A 269 -11.83 23.99 11.28
C ALA A 269 -11.08 23.75 12.60
N GLY A 270 -9.75 23.87 12.63
CA GLY A 270 -8.91 23.67 13.82
C GLY A 270 -8.81 22.22 14.28
N ARG A 271 -9.08 21.25 13.39
CA ARG A 271 -8.93 19.81 13.68
C ARG A 271 -7.63 19.30 13.07
N PRO A 272 -6.89 18.39 13.75
CA PRO A 272 -5.74 17.71 13.18
C PRO A 272 -6.02 17.14 11.80
N ILE A 273 -5.07 17.27 10.88
CA ILE A 273 -5.13 16.53 9.61
C ILE A 273 -4.82 15.06 9.87
N SER A 274 -5.29 14.18 8.98
CA SER A 274 -5.08 12.74 9.15
C SER A 274 -5.24 12.00 7.84
N TYR A 275 -4.67 10.81 7.79
CA TYR A 275 -4.89 9.80 6.75
C TYR A 275 -5.46 8.55 7.40
N GLN A 276 -6.48 7.92 6.79
CA GLN A 276 -7.09 6.71 7.33
C GLN A 276 -6.75 5.51 6.44
N LEU A 277 -6.17 4.48 7.04
CA LEU A 277 -6.04 3.16 6.45
C LEU A 277 -7.34 2.40 6.73
N GLU A 278 -8.11 2.15 5.68
CA GLU A 278 -9.34 1.36 5.73
C GLU A 278 -9.10 -0.04 5.16
N PRO A 279 -9.18 -1.09 5.99
CA PRO A 279 -9.10 -2.48 5.53
C PRO A 279 -10.26 -2.87 4.59
N LEU A 280 -9.95 -3.07 3.31
CA LEU A 280 -10.89 -3.64 2.34
C LEU A 280 -10.52 -5.11 2.06
N ASP A 281 -11.49 -5.91 1.61
CA ASP A 281 -11.29 -7.32 1.21
C ASP A 281 -10.66 -8.26 2.28
N VAL A 282 -10.93 -7.98 3.56
CA VAL A 282 -10.45 -8.72 4.75
C VAL A 282 -11.06 -10.13 4.96
N GLY A 283 -11.65 -10.73 3.93
CA GLY A 283 -12.35 -12.01 4.02
C GLY A 283 -11.42 -13.23 4.05
N HIS A 284 -10.24 -13.11 3.44
CA HIS A 284 -9.20 -14.13 3.46
C HIS A 284 -8.11 -13.72 4.46
N ARG A 285 -7.53 -14.70 5.15
CA ARG A 285 -6.45 -14.49 6.11
C ARG A 285 -5.59 -15.74 6.22
N ASP A 286 -4.28 -15.54 6.31
CA ASP A 286 -3.30 -16.58 6.61
C ASP A 286 -2.94 -16.54 8.10
N VAL A 287 -2.78 -17.71 8.70
CA VAL A 287 -2.13 -17.87 10.01
C VAL A 287 -1.25 -19.10 9.86
N GLY A 288 0.00 -18.83 9.54
CA GLY A 288 1.02 -19.83 9.28
C GLY A 288 1.48 -20.57 10.54
N PRO A 289 2.43 -21.51 10.38
CA PRO A 289 3.05 -22.22 11.50
C PRO A 289 3.88 -21.27 12.38
N ASP A 290 4.26 -21.73 13.57
CA ASP A 290 5.01 -20.94 14.57
C ASP A 290 6.31 -20.31 14.06
N PHE A 291 6.91 -20.85 13.01
CA PHE A 291 8.12 -20.30 12.37
C PHE A 291 7.85 -19.18 11.36
N GLU A 292 6.58 -18.82 11.12
CA GLU A 292 6.15 -17.69 10.30
C GLU A 292 5.28 -16.70 11.10
N PRO A 293 5.79 -16.17 12.23
CA PRO A 293 4.99 -15.43 13.19
C PRO A 293 4.43 -14.10 12.63
N TRP A 294 5.01 -13.56 11.55
CA TRP A 294 4.50 -12.37 10.85
C TRP A 294 3.16 -12.60 10.14
N THR A 295 2.72 -13.84 9.97
CA THR A 295 1.39 -14.14 9.41
C THR A 295 0.27 -13.99 10.45
N ALA A 296 0.60 -13.89 11.74
CA ALA A 296 -0.42 -13.82 12.80
C ALA A 296 -1.23 -12.52 12.80
N ASN A 297 -0.73 -11.44 12.19
CA ASN A 297 -1.39 -10.13 12.16
C ASN A 297 -1.33 -9.54 10.73
N ASP A 298 -2.26 -8.62 10.46
CA ASP A 298 -2.41 -7.97 9.17
C ASP A 298 -1.86 -6.54 9.19
N PHE A 299 -1.80 -5.92 10.37
CA PHE A 299 -1.31 -4.56 10.58
C PHE A 299 -0.20 -4.55 11.62
N TYR A 300 0.84 -3.77 11.35
CA TYR A 300 1.91 -3.44 12.29
C TYR A 300 2.21 -1.94 12.22
N VAL A 301 2.56 -1.36 13.36
CA VAL A 301 3.17 -0.02 13.43
C VAL A 301 4.45 -0.11 14.23
N THR A 302 5.54 0.38 13.64
CA THR A 302 6.87 0.40 14.25
C THR A 302 7.43 1.81 14.23
N LYS A 303 8.40 2.06 15.10
CA LYS A 303 9.24 3.26 14.97
C LYS A 303 10.16 3.08 13.77
N TYR A 304 10.37 4.13 12.98
CA TYR A 304 11.27 4.10 11.84
C TYR A 304 12.69 3.66 12.24
N LYS A 305 13.18 2.63 11.56
CA LYS A 305 14.60 2.26 11.52
C LYS A 305 14.96 1.84 10.10
N ALA A 306 16.04 2.44 9.56
CA ALA A 306 16.45 2.21 8.18
C ALA A 306 16.72 0.73 7.81
N CYS A 307 17.10 -0.13 8.77
CA CYS A 307 17.32 -1.56 8.49
C CYS A 307 16.07 -2.45 8.61
N GLU A 308 14.92 -1.90 8.99
CA GLU A 308 13.63 -2.59 9.01
C GLU A 308 12.92 -2.34 7.67
N GLN A 309 13.11 -3.27 6.72
CA GLN A 309 12.71 -3.07 5.32
C GLN A 309 11.64 -4.06 4.86
N PHE A 310 11.69 -5.32 5.32
CA PHE A 310 10.83 -6.40 4.84
C PHE A 310 10.10 -7.09 6.00
N VAL A 311 8.81 -7.42 5.85
CA VAL A 311 8.03 -8.05 6.94
C VAL A 311 8.51 -9.45 7.32
N SER A 312 9.23 -10.12 6.42
CA SER A 312 9.86 -11.42 6.64
C SER A 312 11.12 -11.53 5.80
N HIS A 313 12.06 -12.39 6.23
CA HIS A 313 13.37 -12.55 5.57
C HIS A 313 14.15 -11.22 5.44
N ASN A 314 13.93 -10.30 6.38
CA ASN A 314 14.63 -9.04 6.45
C ASN A 314 16.15 -9.27 6.65
N PRO A 315 17.03 -8.57 5.92
CA PRO A 315 18.46 -8.61 6.18
C PRO A 315 18.78 -8.22 7.62
N GLN A 316 19.41 -9.12 8.37
CA GLN A 316 19.84 -8.86 9.74
C GLN A 316 21.12 -8.01 9.83
N LEU A 317 21.38 -7.19 8.81
CA LEU A 317 22.46 -6.22 8.81
C LEU A 317 22.07 -5.07 9.75
N ASN A 318 23.07 -4.42 10.35
CA ASN A 318 22.88 -3.24 11.21
C ASN A 318 22.00 -3.47 12.45
N GLY A 319 21.80 -4.72 12.86
CA GLY A 319 21.14 -5.07 14.13
C GLY A 319 19.61 -5.19 14.09
N CYS A 320 19.00 -5.11 12.91
CA CYS A 320 17.56 -5.32 12.77
C CYS A 320 17.16 -6.81 12.79
N GLY A 321 15.90 -7.05 13.16
CA GLY A 321 15.29 -8.38 13.20
C GLY A 321 15.17 -9.04 11.81
N ALA A 322 14.86 -10.33 11.81
CA ALA A 322 14.64 -11.09 10.56
C ALA A 322 13.22 -10.91 9.98
N ASP A 323 12.29 -10.36 10.74
CA ASP A 323 10.89 -10.16 10.38
C ASP A 323 10.25 -9.08 11.27
N VAL A 324 9.03 -8.67 10.90
CA VAL A 324 8.30 -7.57 11.57
C VAL A 324 7.96 -7.85 13.04
N THR A 325 7.93 -9.11 13.46
CA THR A 325 7.66 -9.45 14.87
C THR A 325 8.84 -9.13 15.77
N ALA A 326 10.06 -9.09 15.22
CA ALA A 326 11.24 -8.59 15.92
C ALA A 326 11.36 -7.05 15.87
N PHE A 327 10.67 -6.39 14.95
CA PHE A 327 10.60 -4.93 14.88
C PHE A 327 9.67 -4.41 15.98
N VAL A 328 8.48 -4.99 16.10
CA VAL A 328 7.49 -4.71 17.16
C VAL A 328 7.98 -5.27 18.50
N ASN A 329 8.94 -4.57 19.10
CA ASN A 329 9.63 -4.99 20.32
C ASN A 329 9.19 -4.17 21.55
N GLY A 330 8.26 -3.23 21.36
CA GLY A 330 7.65 -2.44 22.43
C GLY A 330 8.30 -1.07 22.61
N GLU A 331 9.04 -0.57 21.62
CA GLU A 331 9.51 0.82 21.61
C GLU A 331 8.32 1.80 21.65
N SER A 332 8.59 3.00 22.18
CA SER A 332 7.60 4.08 22.20
C SER A 332 7.40 4.64 20.79
N LEU A 333 6.15 4.91 20.44
CA LEU A 333 5.77 5.62 19.20
C LEU A 333 5.57 7.12 19.44
N ASP A 334 5.69 7.60 20.69
CA ASP A 334 5.52 9.03 20.97
C ASP A 334 6.75 9.83 20.52
N ASN A 335 6.52 10.91 19.76
CA ASN A 335 7.54 11.79 19.18
C ASN A 335 8.55 11.02 18.32
N ALA A 336 8.06 10.14 17.46
CA ALA A 336 8.85 9.24 16.64
C ALA A 336 8.28 9.20 15.23
N ASP A 337 9.15 9.07 14.24
CA ASP A 337 8.80 8.75 12.87
C ASP A 337 8.24 7.32 12.79
N LEU A 338 7.12 7.12 12.08
CA LEU A 338 6.26 5.95 12.17
C LEU A 338 6.13 5.21 10.82
N VAL A 339 6.37 3.91 10.87
CA VAL A 339 6.20 3.02 9.72
C VAL A 339 5.01 2.11 9.94
N LEU A 340 4.07 2.13 9.01
CA LEU A 340 2.97 1.17 8.95
C LEU A 340 3.35 0.01 8.03
N TRP A 341 2.95 -1.19 8.44
CA TRP A 341 3.04 -2.39 7.62
C TRP A 341 1.65 -2.97 7.51
N TYR A 342 1.18 -3.20 6.28
CA TYR A 342 -0.17 -3.72 6.08
C TYR A 342 -0.19 -4.88 5.09
N GLY A 343 -0.84 -5.97 5.49
CA GLY A 343 -0.97 -7.22 4.75
C GLY A 343 -2.36 -7.41 4.17
N VAL A 344 -2.43 -7.82 2.91
CA VAL A 344 -3.64 -8.30 2.24
C VAL A 344 -3.43 -9.75 1.82
N THR A 345 -4.40 -10.60 2.14
CA THR A 345 -4.33 -12.04 1.86
C THR A 345 -5.31 -12.45 0.77
N PHE A 346 -4.87 -13.34 -0.13
CA PHE A 346 -5.72 -14.00 -1.11
C PHE A 346 -5.45 -15.51 -1.12
N HIS A 347 -6.42 -16.34 -0.75
CA HIS A 347 -6.35 -17.78 -0.97
C HIS A 347 -6.78 -18.13 -2.40
N HIS A 348 -5.89 -18.76 -3.13
CA HIS A 348 -6.09 -19.18 -4.51
C HIS A 348 -6.38 -20.67 -4.56
N ILE A 349 -7.60 -21.01 -4.96
CA ILE A 349 -7.97 -22.34 -5.45
C ILE A 349 -7.93 -22.25 -6.98
N PRO A 350 -6.87 -22.77 -7.65
CA PRO A 350 -6.76 -22.67 -9.09
C PRO A 350 -7.91 -23.41 -9.78
N ARG A 351 -8.30 -22.99 -10.99
CA ARG A 351 -9.41 -23.57 -11.74
C ARG A 351 -9.12 -23.62 -13.24
N ASP A 352 -9.83 -24.48 -13.96
CA ASP A 352 -9.74 -24.66 -15.42
C ASP A 352 -10.56 -23.64 -16.23
#